data_AF-A0A223MCK5-F1
#
_entry.id   AF-A0A223MCK5-F1
#
_cell.length_a   1.000
_cell.length_b   1.000
_cell.length_c   1.000
_cell.angle_alpha   90.00
_cell.angle_beta   90.00
_cell.angle_gamma   90.00
#
_symmetry.space_group_name_H-M   'P 1'
#
loop_
_entity.id
_entity.type
_entity.pdbx_description
1 polymer ?
#
loop_
_entity_poly.entity_id
_entity_poly.type
_entity_poly.pdbx_seq_one_letter_code
_entity_poly.pdbx_strand_id
1 'polypeptide(L)'
;MPTLFALKERIAQVVQEKNDPIVTAVATTLAEQQYNACFSAEQVKLWKRQFKCSSVELALACLPIAACYALVPISNFYVGAVAIGESGRFYFGANQEFNAQAIQQTVHAEQSAISHAWLAGETAITDMVVNYTPCGHCRQFMNELNSAKTLKIHLPHSQNNLLRQYLPDSFGPKDLNIEKVLFDQQTHSLPLRGDLLTQAAIQTAAQSYAPYSKSLSGIALQVGEQIICGRYAENAAFNPSFLPLQSALNYRRLSGKSDERISRIVMAESKGTTSHRQMSEALAESFLGLNLEYIEV
;
A
#
# COMPACT_ATOMS: atom_id res chain seq x y z
N MET A 1 -11.94 -11.46 7.95
CA MET A 1 -11.45 -10.09 7.66
C MET A 1 -12.42 -9.07 8.25
N PRO A 2 -11.96 -7.93 8.81
CA PRO A 2 -12.84 -6.83 9.15
C PRO A 2 -13.56 -6.38 7.88
N THR A 3 -14.87 -6.56 7.89
CA THR A 3 -15.79 -6.14 6.83
C THR A 3 -15.79 -4.62 6.69
N LEU A 4 -16.35 -4.10 5.61
CA LEU A 4 -16.60 -2.68 5.46
C LEU A 4 -17.49 -2.19 6.60
N PHE A 5 -18.45 -3.00 7.08
CA PHE A 5 -19.23 -2.70 8.28
C PHE A 5 -18.35 -2.40 9.51
N ALA A 6 -17.39 -3.27 9.83
CA ALA A 6 -16.47 -3.04 10.96
C ALA A 6 -15.54 -1.83 10.75
N LEU A 7 -15.25 -1.45 9.50
CA LEU A 7 -14.57 -0.19 9.20
C LEU A 7 -15.46 1.02 9.51
N LYS A 8 -16.73 0.98 9.09
CA LYS A 8 -17.70 2.06 9.32
C LYS A 8 -17.92 2.32 10.80
N GLU A 9 -18.06 1.27 11.61
CA GLU A 9 -18.21 1.39 13.07
C GLU A 9 -16.98 2.06 13.70
N ARG A 10 -15.77 1.63 13.32
CA ARG A 10 -14.53 2.25 13.82
C ARG A 10 -14.41 3.71 13.43
N ILE A 11 -14.75 4.07 12.19
CA ILE A 11 -14.76 5.46 11.74
C ILE A 11 -15.78 6.28 12.55
N ALA A 12 -17.00 5.78 12.75
CA ALA A 12 -18.03 6.47 13.53
C ALA A 12 -17.58 6.71 14.97
N GLN A 13 -16.96 5.71 15.60
CA GLN A 13 -16.38 5.82 16.94
C GLN A 13 -15.28 6.89 16.98
N VAL A 14 -14.35 6.88 16.02
CA VAL A 14 -13.26 7.87 15.94
C VAL A 14 -13.80 9.29 15.77
N VAL A 15 -14.82 9.49 14.92
CA VAL A 15 -15.48 10.79 14.74
C VAL A 15 -16.07 11.30 16.06
N GLN A 16 -16.77 10.42 16.79
CA GLN A 16 -17.36 10.75 18.09
C GLN A 16 -16.30 11.07 19.15
N GLU A 17 -15.24 10.26 19.24
CA GLU A 17 -14.19 10.41 20.26
C GLU A 17 -13.30 11.62 20.02
N LYS A 18 -12.94 11.90 18.76
CA LYS A 18 -12.06 13.04 18.43
C LYS A 18 -12.79 14.36 18.47
N ASN A 19 -14.08 14.38 18.11
CA ASN A 19 -14.88 15.60 18.01
C ASN A 19 -14.15 16.72 17.26
N ASP A 20 -13.48 16.35 16.17
CA ASP A 20 -12.61 17.22 15.38
C ASP A 20 -13.27 17.50 14.00
N PRO A 21 -13.34 18.77 13.56
CA PRO A 21 -13.98 19.13 12.29
C PRO A 21 -13.30 18.52 11.05
N ILE A 22 -11.98 18.36 11.07
CA ILE A 22 -11.22 17.73 9.98
C ILE A 22 -11.56 16.24 9.94
N VAL A 23 -11.49 15.56 11.08
CA VAL A 23 -11.80 14.12 11.19
C VAL A 23 -13.22 13.84 10.68
N THR A 24 -14.17 14.70 11.06
CA THR A 24 -15.57 14.61 10.60
C THR A 24 -15.68 14.78 9.09
N ALA A 25 -15.04 15.79 8.51
CA ALA A 25 -15.10 16.03 7.07
C ALA A 25 -14.44 14.91 6.26
N VAL A 26 -13.31 14.39 6.73
CA VAL A 26 -12.63 13.24 6.12
C VAL A 26 -13.54 12.01 6.14
N ALA A 27 -14.19 11.72 7.27
CA ALA A 27 -15.13 10.61 7.40
C ALA A 27 -16.36 10.75 6.48
N THR A 28 -16.92 11.96 6.37
CA THR A 28 -18.03 12.25 5.46
C THR A 28 -17.63 12.01 4.01
N THR A 29 -16.50 12.56 3.56
CA THR A 29 -16.02 12.36 2.18
C THR A 29 -15.67 10.90 1.90
N LEU A 30 -15.12 10.16 2.88
CA LEU A 30 -14.95 8.71 2.74
C LEU A 30 -16.28 8.01 2.45
N ALA A 31 -17.34 8.34 3.20
CA ALA A 31 -18.65 7.72 2.97
C ALA A 31 -19.20 8.04 1.56
N GLU A 32 -19.03 9.28 1.09
CA GLU A 32 -19.43 9.73 -0.25
C GLU A 32 -18.68 8.99 -1.37
N GLN A 33 -17.38 8.71 -1.17
CA GLN A 33 -16.56 7.97 -2.13
C GLN A 33 -16.48 6.47 -1.85
N GLN A 34 -17.51 5.91 -1.20
CA GLN A 34 -17.64 4.47 -0.94
C GLN A 34 -16.43 3.87 -0.19
N TYR A 35 -15.83 4.65 0.70
CA TYR A 35 -14.67 4.31 1.52
C TYR A 35 -13.40 4.01 0.71
N ASN A 36 -13.29 4.58 -0.49
CA ASN A 36 -12.00 4.66 -1.17
C ASN A 36 -11.09 5.63 -0.39
N ALA A 37 -9.98 5.15 0.14
CA ALA A 37 -9.09 5.85 1.07
C ALA A 37 -8.01 6.69 0.35
N CYS A 38 -8.40 7.29 -0.78
CA CYS A 38 -7.57 8.16 -1.60
C CYS A 38 -8.30 9.48 -1.83
N PHE A 39 -7.65 10.60 -1.56
CA PHE A 39 -8.23 11.94 -1.72
C PHE A 39 -7.52 12.71 -2.82
N SER A 40 -8.30 13.35 -3.69
CA SER A 40 -7.76 14.16 -4.78
C SER A 40 -7.02 15.38 -4.25
N ALA A 41 -6.10 15.92 -5.06
CA ALA A 41 -5.39 17.14 -4.73
C ALA A 41 -6.34 18.33 -4.57
N GLU A 42 -7.43 18.36 -5.33
CA GLU A 42 -8.50 19.35 -5.24
C GLU A 42 -9.20 19.30 -3.88
N GLN A 43 -9.57 18.10 -3.43
CA GLN A 43 -10.22 17.91 -2.13
C GLN A 43 -9.29 18.31 -0.98
N VAL A 44 -8.02 17.89 -1.05
CA VAL A 44 -7.00 18.28 -0.07
C VAL A 44 -6.81 19.80 -0.03
N LYS A 45 -6.75 20.48 -1.18
CA LYS A 45 -6.66 21.95 -1.27
C LYS A 45 -7.89 22.63 -0.65
N LEU A 46 -9.09 22.10 -0.89
CA LEU A 46 -10.34 22.62 -0.31
C LEU A 46 -10.30 22.56 1.21
N TRP A 47 -9.96 21.40 1.79
CA TRP A 47 -9.87 21.23 3.24
C TRP A 47 -8.81 22.12 3.88
N LYS A 48 -7.63 22.23 3.28
CA LYS A 48 -6.59 23.16 3.77
C LYS A 48 -7.11 24.60 3.86
N ARG A 49 -7.88 25.05 2.87
CA ARG A 49 -8.47 26.40 2.85
C ARG A 49 -9.59 26.54 3.89
N GLN A 50 -10.45 25.53 4.00
CA GLN A 50 -11.56 25.49 4.94
C GLN A 50 -11.09 25.49 6.40
N PHE A 51 -10.14 24.62 6.73
CA PHE A 51 -9.64 24.41 8.09
C PHE A 51 -8.41 25.26 8.43
N LYS A 52 -7.91 26.05 7.47
CA LYS A 52 -6.74 26.93 7.62
C LYS A 52 -5.51 26.19 8.15
N CYS A 53 -5.22 25.02 7.58
CA CYS A 53 -4.09 24.16 7.98
C CYS A 53 -3.17 23.84 6.79
N SER A 54 -1.95 23.41 7.11
CA SER A 54 -0.99 22.87 6.16
C SER A 54 -1.38 21.46 5.71
N SER A 55 -0.73 20.95 4.66
CA SER A 55 -0.96 19.57 4.21
C SER A 55 -0.56 18.55 5.29
N VAL A 56 0.51 18.83 6.03
CA VAL A 56 1.02 17.91 7.07
C VAL A 56 0.08 17.89 8.27
N GLU A 57 -0.41 19.04 8.73
CA GLU A 57 -1.40 19.11 9.82
C GLU A 57 -2.70 18.38 9.45
N LEU A 58 -3.16 18.58 8.20
CA LEU A 58 -4.33 17.86 7.68
C LEU A 58 -4.08 16.34 7.67
N ALA A 59 -2.93 15.89 7.17
CA ALA A 59 -2.58 14.46 7.13
C ALA A 59 -2.40 13.84 8.53
N LEU A 60 -1.87 14.60 9.50
CA LEU A 60 -1.79 14.17 10.90
C LEU A 60 -3.19 13.96 11.51
N ALA A 61 -4.12 14.87 11.23
CA ALA A 61 -5.52 14.74 11.65
C ALA A 61 -6.23 13.54 10.99
N CYS A 62 -5.79 13.11 9.79
CA CYS A 62 -6.30 11.93 9.12
C CYS A 62 -5.85 10.59 9.74
N LEU A 63 -4.76 10.56 10.53
CA LEU A 63 -4.17 9.30 11.03
C LEU A 63 -5.13 8.37 11.79
N PRO A 64 -6.00 8.87 12.69
CA PRO A 64 -6.98 8.01 13.39
C PRO A 64 -7.94 7.33 12.42
N ILE A 65 -8.34 8.02 11.35
CA ILE A 65 -9.22 7.44 10.32
C ILE A 65 -8.44 6.45 9.46
N ALA A 66 -7.21 6.75 9.06
CA ALA A 66 -6.35 5.81 8.33
C ALA A 66 -6.16 4.51 9.13
N ALA A 67 -5.90 4.59 10.44
CA ALA A 67 -5.74 3.44 11.32
C ALA A 67 -7.00 2.55 11.41
N CYS A 68 -8.20 3.09 11.13
CA CYS A 68 -9.42 2.27 11.05
C CYS A 68 -9.36 1.23 9.92
N TYR A 69 -8.49 1.42 8.91
CA TYR A 69 -8.26 0.43 7.87
C TYR A 69 -7.36 -0.72 8.34
N ALA A 70 -6.82 -0.74 9.55
CA ALA A 70 -5.95 -1.85 9.96
C ALA A 70 -6.70 -3.21 10.04
N LEU A 71 -5.97 -4.28 9.78
CA LEU A 71 -6.36 -5.68 9.96
C LEU A 71 -5.33 -6.31 10.90
N VAL A 72 -5.65 -6.42 12.19
CA VAL A 72 -4.64 -6.72 13.23
C VAL A 72 -5.05 -7.85 14.17
N PRO A 73 -5.41 -9.04 13.65
CA PRO A 73 -5.85 -10.15 14.49
C PRO A 73 -4.75 -10.72 15.42
N ILE A 74 -3.48 -10.34 15.25
CA ILE A 74 -2.37 -10.84 16.06
C ILE A 74 -2.01 -9.83 17.15
N SER A 75 -1.63 -8.61 16.75
CA SER A 75 -1.14 -7.59 17.69
C SER A 75 -2.27 -6.80 18.35
N ASN A 76 -3.44 -6.73 17.72
CA ASN A 76 -4.52 -5.80 18.06
C ASN A 76 -4.05 -4.32 18.08
N PHE A 77 -2.96 -4.00 17.35
CA PHE A 77 -2.33 -2.69 17.38
C PHE A 77 -2.54 -1.95 16.06
N TYR A 78 -3.37 -0.90 16.10
CA TYR A 78 -3.82 -0.17 14.91
C TYR A 78 -2.82 0.93 14.53
N VAL A 79 -2.15 0.76 13.39
CA VAL A 79 -1.20 1.72 12.83
C VAL A 79 -1.79 2.30 11.55
N GLY A 80 -1.78 3.63 11.45
CA GLY A 80 -2.24 4.37 10.28
C GLY A 80 -1.11 5.17 9.66
N ALA A 81 -1.13 5.29 8.34
CA ALA A 81 -0.21 6.11 7.58
C ALA A 81 -0.95 6.90 6.49
N VAL A 82 -0.40 8.06 6.14
CA VAL A 82 -0.82 8.85 4.98
C VAL A 82 0.42 9.17 4.16
N ALA A 83 0.47 8.66 2.94
CA ALA A 83 1.45 9.06 1.95
C ALA A 83 0.91 10.28 1.18
N ILE A 84 1.69 11.36 1.14
CA ILE A 84 1.40 12.53 0.31
C ILE A 84 2.17 12.37 -0.99
N GLY A 85 1.43 12.21 -2.09
CA GLY A 85 2.01 12.13 -3.42
C GLY A 85 2.51 13.48 -3.91
N GLU A 86 3.45 13.49 -4.86
CA GLU A 86 3.90 14.73 -5.51
C GLU A 86 2.76 15.45 -6.25
N SER A 87 1.73 14.72 -6.68
CA SER A 87 0.49 15.27 -7.22
C SER A 87 -0.31 16.10 -6.20
N GLY A 88 -0.02 15.96 -4.90
CA GLY A 88 -0.77 16.54 -3.78
C GLY A 88 -1.94 15.67 -3.31
N ARG A 89 -2.13 14.47 -3.86
CA ARG A 89 -3.10 13.48 -3.40
C ARG A 89 -2.67 12.85 -2.08
N PHE A 90 -3.65 12.45 -1.27
CA PHE A 90 -3.41 11.67 -0.05
C PHE A 90 -3.79 10.22 -0.29
N TYR A 91 -2.91 9.30 0.12
CA TYR A 91 -3.13 7.86 0.07
C TYR A 91 -3.02 7.31 1.48
N PHE A 92 -4.13 6.77 2.00
CA PHE A 92 -4.09 6.14 3.31
C PHE A 92 -3.45 4.76 3.20
N GLY A 93 -2.87 4.33 4.31
CA GLY A 93 -2.43 2.97 4.54
C GLY A 93 -2.61 2.57 6.00
N ALA A 94 -2.67 1.27 6.24
CA ALA A 94 -2.79 0.70 7.57
C ALA A 94 -2.16 -0.69 7.62
N ASN A 95 -1.73 -1.12 8.81
CA ASN A 95 -1.09 -2.42 8.96
C ASN A 95 -2.07 -3.59 8.79
N GLN A 96 -1.56 -4.70 8.24
CA GLN A 96 -2.32 -5.92 7.98
C GLN A 96 -1.52 -7.15 8.40
N GLU A 97 -2.16 -8.00 9.19
CA GLU A 97 -1.60 -9.22 9.75
C GLU A 97 -2.46 -10.42 9.35
N PHE A 98 -1.79 -11.53 9.06
CA PHE A 98 -2.42 -12.75 8.56
C PHE A 98 -2.19 -13.88 9.55
N ASN A 99 -3.27 -14.38 10.17
CA ASN A 99 -3.22 -15.48 11.13
C ASN A 99 -2.71 -16.77 10.48
N ALA A 100 -2.02 -17.60 11.28
CA ALA A 100 -1.52 -18.91 10.86
C ALA A 100 -0.61 -18.89 9.61
N GLN A 101 0.00 -17.73 9.33
CA GLN A 101 0.96 -17.52 8.26
C GLN A 101 2.29 -17.02 8.82
N ALA A 102 3.35 -17.13 8.03
CA ALA A 102 4.65 -16.62 8.41
C ALA A 102 4.62 -15.08 8.54
N ILE A 103 5.37 -14.53 9.50
CA ILE A 103 5.38 -13.08 9.79
C ILE A 103 5.80 -12.24 8.58
N GLN A 104 6.54 -12.83 7.63
CA GLN A 104 6.95 -12.23 6.37
C GLN A 104 5.77 -11.80 5.49
N GLN A 105 4.55 -12.29 5.74
CA GLN A 105 3.35 -11.85 5.03
C GLN A 105 2.77 -10.52 5.54
N THR A 106 3.26 -10.01 6.68
CA THR A 106 2.75 -8.80 7.34
C THR A 106 2.97 -7.55 6.47
N VAL A 107 1.94 -6.71 6.39
CA VAL A 107 2.00 -5.40 5.73
C VAL A 107 2.05 -4.32 6.79
N HIS A 108 3.07 -3.47 6.74
CA HIS A 108 3.14 -2.29 7.60
C HIS A 108 2.31 -1.13 7.02
N ALA A 109 1.89 -0.18 7.87
CA ALA A 109 1.07 0.96 7.42
C ALA A 109 1.78 1.82 6.37
N GLU A 110 3.10 2.00 6.49
CA GLU A 110 3.92 2.73 5.53
C GLU A 110 3.99 2.01 4.18
N GLN A 111 4.25 0.69 4.19
CA GLN A 111 4.23 -0.13 2.97
C GLN A 111 2.85 -0.11 2.31
N SER A 112 1.79 -0.17 3.12
CA SER A 112 0.40 -0.09 2.70
C SER A 112 0.11 1.22 1.96
N ALA A 113 0.46 2.37 2.55
CA ALA A 113 0.22 3.68 1.95
C ALA A 113 1.05 3.89 0.67
N ILE A 114 2.31 3.48 0.68
CA ILE A 114 3.21 3.56 -0.48
C ILE A 114 2.71 2.68 -1.62
N SER A 115 2.38 1.42 -1.35
CA SER A 115 1.85 0.52 -2.39
C SER A 115 0.51 1.00 -2.91
N HIS A 116 -0.34 1.62 -2.08
CA HIS A 116 -1.59 2.21 -2.51
C HIS A 116 -1.36 3.34 -3.51
N ALA A 117 -0.48 4.29 -3.17
CA ALA A 117 -0.12 5.39 -4.06
C ALA A 117 0.47 4.88 -5.39
N TRP A 118 1.40 3.92 -5.31
CA TRP A 118 2.05 3.36 -6.49
C TRP A 118 1.06 2.67 -7.45
N LEU A 119 0.14 1.87 -6.92
CA LEU A 119 -0.90 1.21 -7.72
C LEU A 119 -1.96 2.19 -8.24
N ALA A 120 -2.19 3.29 -7.54
CA ALA A 120 -3.07 4.38 -7.98
C ALA A 120 -2.43 5.28 -9.05
N GLY A 121 -1.18 5.02 -9.46
CA GLY A 121 -0.49 5.73 -10.52
C GLY A 121 0.27 6.97 -10.08
N GLU A 122 0.52 7.16 -8.78
CA GLU A 122 1.40 8.21 -8.28
C GLU A 122 2.85 7.95 -8.73
N THR A 123 3.60 9.03 -8.97
CA THR A 123 4.97 9.00 -9.55
C THR A 123 6.06 9.33 -8.54
N ALA A 124 5.73 9.92 -7.39
CA ALA A 124 6.62 10.03 -6.24
C ALA A 124 5.84 10.34 -4.95
N ILE A 125 6.43 10.03 -3.79
CA ILE A 125 5.91 10.40 -2.47
C ILE A 125 6.80 11.50 -1.87
N THR A 126 6.22 12.63 -1.46
CA THR A 126 6.97 13.74 -0.86
C THR A 126 7.06 13.61 0.65
N ASP A 127 5.98 13.13 1.29
CA ASP A 127 5.84 13.08 2.72
C ASP A 127 5.17 11.76 3.16
N MET A 128 5.72 11.13 4.19
CA MET A 128 5.14 10.00 4.89
C MET A 128 4.72 10.45 6.29
N VAL A 129 3.42 10.42 6.55
CA VAL A 129 2.84 10.81 7.84
C VAL A 129 2.35 9.57 8.56
N VAL A 130 2.79 9.35 9.80
CA VAL A 130 2.55 8.11 10.56
C VAL A 130 2.27 8.42 12.02
N ASN A 131 1.46 7.57 12.69
CA ASN A 131 1.18 7.74 14.13
C ASN A 131 2.32 7.29 15.05
N TYR A 132 3.23 6.42 14.57
CA TYR A 132 4.38 5.93 15.31
C TYR A 132 5.66 5.97 14.46
N THR A 133 6.81 6.07 15.11
CA THR A 133 8.12 6.12 14.44
C THR A 133 8.32 4.87 13.57
N PRO A 134 8.64 5.01 12.27
CA PRO A 134 8.83 3.87 11.39
C PRO A 134 9.90 2.91 11.92
N CYS A 135 9.61 1.61 11.85
CA CYS A 135 10.57 0.57 12.22
C CYS A 135 11.69 0.44 11.16
N GLY A 136 12.76 -0.29 11.46
CA GLY A 136 13.89 -0.48 10.54
C GLY A 136 13.47 -1.04 9.16
N HIS A 137 12.52 -1.96 9.14
CA HIS A 137 11.95 -2.53 7.91
C HIS A 137 11.28 -1.47 7.03
N CYS A 138 10.43 -0.61 7.61
CA CYS A 138 9.79 0.48 6.86
C CYS A 138 10.77 1.54 6.38
N ARG A 139 11.78 1.87 7.19
CA ARG A 139 12.86 2.79 6.79
C ARG A 139 13.59 2.26 5.56
N GLN A 140 13.93 0.98 5.58
CA GLN A 140 14.61 0.32 4.46
C GLN A 140 13.72 0.22 3.22
N PHE A 141 12.42 -0.06 3.40
CA PHE A 141 11.45 -0.05 2.30
C PHE A 141 11.34 1.34 1.65
N MET A 142 11.28 2.41 2.45
CA MET A 142 11.24 3.78 1.95
C MET A 142 12.54 4.21 1.24
N ASN A 143 13.67 3.56 1.55
CA ASN A 143 14.95 3.85 0.89
C ASN A 143 15.01 3.33 -0.56
N GLU A 144 13.98 2.62 -0.99
CA GLU A 144 13.78 2.12 -2.35
C GLU A 144 13.11 3.14 -3.28
N LEU A 145 12.53 4.21 -2.73
CA LEU A 145 11.75 5.18 -3.49
C LEU A 145 12.64 6.14 -4.28
N ASN A 146 12.18 6.57 -5.45
CA ASN A 146 12.84 7.64 -6.22
C ASN A 146 12.97 8.97 -5.44
N SER A 147 12.14 9.16 -4.41
CA SER A 147 12.17 10.30 -3.50
C SER A 147 12.94 10.07 -2.19
N ALA A 148 13.59 8.92 -1.98
CA ALA A 148 14.21 8.54 -0.69
C ALA A 148 15.14 9.62 -0.09
N LYS A 149 15.86 10.37 -0.94
CA LYS A 149 16.78 11.44 -0.51
C LYS A 149 16.08 12.67 0.08
N THR A 150 14.86 12.95 -0.39
CA THR A 150 14.09 14.16 -0.06
C THR A 150 12.82 13.85 0.73
N LEU A 151 12.45 12.57 0.87
CA LEU A 151 11.28 12.10 1.59
C LEU A 151 11.30 12.60 3.03
N LYS A 152 10.22 13.29 3.42
CA LYS A 152 10.00 13.75 4.78
C LYS A 152 9.12 12.78 5.55
N ILE A 153 9.43 12.57 6.82
CA ILE A 153 8.68 11.75 7.76
C ILE A 153 8.11 12.65 8.84
N HIS A 154 6.82 12.48 9.11
CA HIS A 154 6.08 13.26 10.08
C HIS A 154 5.38 12.36 11.10
N LEU A 155 5.55 12.72 12.36
CA LEU A 155 4.96 12.12 13.54
C LEU A 155 4.16 13.19 14.28
N PRO A 156 3.16 12.82 15.10
CA PRO A 156 2.42 13.77 15.92
C PRO A 156 3.29 14.70 16.77
N HIS A 157 4.45 14.20 17.21
CA HIS A 157 5.39 14.92 18.09
C HIS A 157 6.69 15.37 17.39
N SER A 158 6.87 15.08 16.10
CA SER A 158 8.11 15.42 15.38
C SER A 158 7.88 15.45 13.86
N GLN A 159 8.10 16.58 13.22
CA GLN A 159 7.72 16.82 11.81
C GLN A 159 8.93 17.29 10.99
N ASN A 160 8.83 17.15 9.66
CA ASN A 160 9.84 17.60 8.68
C ASN A 160 11.20 16.91 8.80
N ASN A 161 11.24 15.68 9.32
CA ASN A 161 12.47 14.91 9.40
C ASN A 161 12.74 14.21 8.08
N LEU A 162 13.98 14.21 7.59
CA LEU A 162 14.34 13.45 6.39
C LEU A 162 14.50 11.97 6.72
N LEU A 163 14.18 11.08 5.77
CA LEU A 163 14.41 9.63 5.92
C LEU A 163 15.83 9.30 6.39
N ARG A 164 16.86 9.98 5.85
CA ARG A 164 18.28 9.81 6.22
C ARG A 164 18.59 10.06 7.71
N GLN A 165 17.73 10.79 8.44
CA GLN A 165 17.91 10.99 9.89
C GLN A 165 17.47 9.76 10.68
N TYR A 166 16.55 8.97 10.15
CA TYR A 166 16.12 7.70 10.74
C TYR A 166 16.94 6.51 10.26
N LEU A 167 17.60 6.64 9.10
CA LEU A 167 18.43 5.60 8.50
C LEU A 167 19.82 6.16 8.13
N PRO A 168 20.67 6.49 9.12
CA PRO A 168 22.04 6.94 8.86
C PRO A 168 22.85 5.83 8.20
N ASP A 169 23.80 6.19 7.33
CA ASP A 169 24.69 5.28 6.61
C ASP A 169 23.95 4.11 5.93
N SER A 170 22.79 4.44 5.33
CA SER A 170 21.87 3.46 4.78
C SER A 170 22.47 2.65 3.62
N PHE A 171 22.21 1.35 3.65
CA PHE A 171 22.28 0.46 2.49
C PHE A 171 21.03 0.64 1.59
N GLY A 172 21.19 0.58 0.26
CA GLY A 172 20.08 0.71 -0.68
C GLY A 172 20.46 0.48 -2.14
N PRO A 173 19.60 0.88 -3.10
CA PRO A 173 19.79 0.62 -4.53
C PRO A 173 21.14 1.07 -5.09
N LYS A 174 21.66 2.21 -4.60
CA LYS A 174 22.98 2.76 -4.97
C LYS A 174 24.13 1.77 -4.73
N ASP A 175 24.06 0.97 -3.67
CA ASP A 175 25.13 0.07 -3.25
C ASP A 175 25.15 -1.20 -4.12
N LEU A 176 24.06 -1.46 -4.84
CA LEU A 176 23.88 -2.55 -5.78
C LEU A 176 23.90 -2.06 -7.25
N ASN A 177 24.29 -0.80 -7.50
CA ASN A 177 24.33 -0.18 -8.83
C ASN A 177 23.00 -0.22 -9.58
N ILE A 178 21.87 -0.03 -8.88
CA ILE A 178 20.55 0.06 -9.48
C ILE A 178 20.23 1.53 -9.80
N GLU A 179 19.95 1.81 -11.08
CA GLU A 179 19.64 3.17 -11.56
C GLU A 179 18.16 3.52 -11.44
N LYS A 180 17.27 2.62 -11.90
CA LYS A 180 15.82 2.79 -11.80
C LYS A 180 15.33 2.19 -10.50
N VAL A 181 14.61 2.98 -9.71
CA VAL A 181 14.14 2.59 -8.39
C VAL A 181 12.61 2.56 -8.32
N LEU A 182 12.03 2.27 -7.15
CA LEU A 182 10.58 2.20 -7.00
C LEU A 182 9.94 3.58 -7.27
N PHE A 183 8.79 3.57 -7.94
CA PHE A 183 8.08 4.71 -8.58
C PHE A 183 8.61 5.19 -9.93
N ASP A 184 9.83 4.81 -10.34
CA ASP A 184 10.25 5.05 -11.72
C ASP A 184 9.47 4.14 -12.67
N GLN A 185 9.28 4.59 -13.91
CA GLN A 185 8.56 3.81 -14.92
C GLN A 185 9.28 2.48 -15.21
N GLN A 186 8.63 1.39 -14.78
CA GLN A 186 8.99 0.02 -15.12
C GLN A 186 8.13 -0.40 -16.31
N THR A 187 8.75 -0.89 -17.38
CA THR A 187 7.99 -1.46 -18.49
C THR A 187 8.80 -2.61 -19.07
N HIS A 188 8.32 -3.81 -18.80
CA HIS A 188 8.79 -5.04 -19.41
C HIS A 188 7.80 -5.46 -20.49
N SER A 189 8.27 -6.17 -21.51
CA SER A 189 7.38 -6.73 -22.53
C SER A 189 7.10 -8.19 -22.18
N LEU A 190 5.85 -8.50 -21.81
CA LEU A 190 5.38 -9.87 -21.56
C LEU A 190 4.20 -10.16 -22.49
N PRO A 191 4.19 -11.30 -23.21
CA PRO A 191 3.14 -11.61 -24.17
C PRO A 191 1.81 -11.88 -23.48
N LEU A 192 0.79 -11.07 -23.80
CA LEU A 192 -0.56 -11.25 -23.29
C LEU A 192 -1.23 -12.48 -23.89
N ARG A 193 -1.98 -13.21 -23.06
CA ARG A 193 -2.75 -14.40 -23.45
C ARG A 193 -3.86 -14.66 -22.43
N GLY A 194 -4.75 -15.60 -22.74
CA GLY A 194 -5.85 -15.98 -21.85
C GLY A 194 -6.97 -14.92 -21.82
N ASP A 195 -7.83 -15.03 -20.81
CA ASP A 195 -8.95 -14.12 -20.57
C ASP A 195 -8.52 -12.78 -19.95
N LEU A 196 -9.49 -11.89 -19.70
CA LEU A 196 -9.21 -10.54 -19.18
C LEU A 196 -8.48 -10.55 -17.83
N LEU A 197 -8.85 -11.47 -16.93
CA LEU A 197 -8.20 -11.59 -15.61
C LEU A 197 -6.75 -12.05 -15.76
N THR A 198 -6.51 -13.01 -16.65
CA THR A 198 -5.17 -13.47 -17.00
C THR A 198 -4.33 -12.36 -17.60
N GLN A 199 -4.85 -11.66 -18.60
CA GLN A 199 -4.14 -10.55 -19.23
C GLN A 199 -3.80 -9.45 -18.23
N ALA A 200 -4.71 -9.14 -17.30
CA ALA A 200 -4.45 -8.17 -16.23
C ALA A 200 -3.31 -8.61 -15.30
N ALA A 201 -3.23 -9.90 -14.95
CA ALA A 201 -2.12 -10.44 -14.15
C ALA A 201 -0.77 -10.31 -14.90
N ILE A 202 -0.75 -10.60 -16.21
CA ILE A 202 0.46 -10.47 -17.04
C ILE A 202 0.88 -9.00 -17.18
N GLN A 203 -0.07 -8.11 -17.44
CA GLN A 203 0.18 -6.67 -17.54
C GLN A 203 0.73 -6.08 -16.25
N THR A 204 0.17 -6.47 -15.09
CA THR A 204 0.63 -5.95 -13.80
C THR A 204 2.01 -6.53 -13.43
N ALA A 205 2.30 -7.79 -13.79
CA ALA A 205 3.63 -8.38 -13.64
C ALA A 205 4.69 -7.61 -14.47
N ALA A 206 4.35 -7.23 -15.71
CA ALA A 206 5.21 -6.44 -16.59
C ALA A 206 5.55 -5.03 -16.06
N GLN A 207 4.81 -4.55 -15.06
CA GLN A 207 5.01 -3.25 -14.41
C GLN A 207 5.60 -3.39 -12.99
N SER A 208 5.90 -4.62 -12.54
CA SER A 208 6.51 -4.86 -11.25
C SER A 208 7.93 -4.29 -11.17
N TYR A 209 8.41 -4.06 -9.94
CA TYR A 209 9.76 -3.61 -9.65
C TYR A 209 10.55 -4.79 -9.09
N ALA A 210 11.42 -5.40 -9.90
CA ALA A 210 12.24 -6.55 -9.50
C ALA A 210 13.66 -6.50 -10.08
N PRO A 211 14.45 -5.44 -9.81
CA PRO A 211 15.74 -5.28 -10.44
C PRO A 211 16.80 -6.26 -9.91
N TYR A 212 16.55 -6.95 -8.79
CA TYR A 212 17.54 -7.81 -8.13
C TYR A 212 17.38 -9.27 -8.56
N SER A 213 16.20 -9.85 -8.36
CA SER A 213 15.92 -11.26 -8.73
C SER A 213 15.54 -11.44 -10.19
N LYS A 214 15.04 -10.37 -10.83
CA LYS A 214 14.35 -10.41 -12.14
C LYS A 214 13.09 -11.28 -12.14
N SER A 215 12.56 -11.64 -10.96
CA SER A 215 11.32 -12.38 -10.80
C SER A 215 10.12 -11.43 -10.88
N LEU A 216 9.81 -10.97 -12.10
CA LEU A 216 8.66 -10.10 -12.35
C LEU A 216 7.39 -10.84 -11.97
N SER A 217 6.56 -10.26 -11.11
CA SER A 217 5.33 -10.94 -10.70
C SER A 217 4.20 -9.99 -10.37
N GLY A 218 2.99 -10.48 -10.65
CA GLY A 218 1.77 -9.72 -10.61
C GLY A 218 0.58 -10.62 -10.30
N ILE A 219 -0.40 -10.08 -9.58
CA ILE A 219 -1.64 -10.77 -9.24
C ILE A 219 -2.83 -9.94 -9.69
N ALA A 220 -3.81 -10.60 -10.27
CA ALA A 220 -5.13 -10.05 -10.55
C ALA A 220 -6.20 -10.82 -9.76
N LEU A 221 -7.07 -10.08 -9.08
CA LEU A 221 -8.19 -10.57 -8.31
C LEU A 221 -9.48 -10.23 -9.06
N GLN A 222 -10.36 -11.21 -9.29
CA GLN A 222 -11.72 -10.95 -9.72
C GLN A 222 -12.56 -10.58 -8.50
N VAL A 223 -12.97 -9.31 -8.40
CA VAL A 223 -13.68 -8.72 -7.25
C VAL A 223 -15.04 -8.22 -7.74
N GLY A 224 -16.09 -9.02 -7.57
CA GLY A 224 -17.36 -8.76 -8.24
C GLY A 224 -17.18 -8.64 -9.75
N GLU A 225 -17.60 -7.51 -10.34
CA GLU A 225 -17.42 -7.21 -11.77
C GLU A 225 -16.07 -6.55 -12.09
N GLN A 226 -15.27 -6.23 -11.08
CA GLN A 226 -14.02 -5.49 -11.21
C GLN A 226 -12.81 -6.41 -11.14
N ILE A 227 -11.71 -5.97 -11.74
CA ILE A 227 -10.39 -6.60 -11.58
C ILE A 227 -9.53 -5.68 -10.72
N ILE A 228 -8.98 -6.22 -9.63
CA ILE A 228 -8.03 -5.50 -8.78
C ILE A 228 -6.66 -6.16 -8.89
N CYS A 229 -5.67 -5.37 -9.23
CA CYS A 229 -4.30 -5.86 -9.44
C CYS A 229 -3.36 -5.44 -8.30
N GLY A 230 -2.36 -6.28 -8.08
CA GLY A 230 -1.18 -6.00 -7.27
C GLY A 230 0.06 -6.42 -8.02
N ARG A 231 1.19 -5.80 -7.72
CA ARG A 231 2.46 -6.12 -8.37
C ARG A 231 3.60 -6.09 -7.37
N TYR A 232 4.61 -6.89 -7.64
CA TYR A 232 5.77 -7.05 -6.78
C TYR A 232 6.61 -5.77 -6.73
N ALA A 233 7.03 -5.37 -5.53
CA ALA A 233 8.01 -4.32 -5.32
C ALA A 233 9.16 -4.88 -4.48
N GLU A 234 10.22 -5.28 -5.15
CA GLU A 234 11.44 -5.77 -4.53
C GLU A 234 12.16 -4.67 -3.75
N ASN A 235 13.05 -5.06 -2.85
CA ASN A 235 13.86 -4.14 -2.06
C ASN A 235 15.32 -4.57 -2.08
N ALA A 236 16.24 -3.61 -2.06
CA ALA A 236 17.69 -3.86 -2.02
C ALA A 236 18.10 -4.81 -0.88
N ALA A 237 17.43 -4.72 0.27
CA ALA A 237 17.70 -5.54 1.44
C ALA A 237 16.91 -6.87 1.47
N PHE A 238 16.29 -7.25 0.35
CA PHE A 238 15.49 -8.46 0.14
C PHE A 238 14.24 -8.59 1.04
N ASN A 239 14.41 -8.76 2.35
CA ASN A 239 13.31 -9.01 3.28
C ASN A 239 12.21 -7.92 3.27
N PRO A 240 12.50 -6.62 3.04
CA PRO A 240 11.46 -5.59 2.93
C PRO A 240 10.64 -5.62 1.65
N SER A 241 10.93 -6.52 0.72
CA SER A 241 10.18 -6.64 -0.54
C SER A 241 8.68 -6.82 -0.29
N PHE A 242 7.87 -6.15 -1.09
CA PHE A 242 6.42 -6.16 -0.98
C PHE A 242 5.80 -7.09 -2.02
N LEU A 243 5.17 -8.15 -1.53
CA LEU A 243 4.68 -9.26 -2.34
C LEU A 243 3.41 -8.89 -3.15
N PRO A 244 3.21 -9.49 -4.33
CA PRO A 244 2.13 -9.11 -5.24
C PRO A 244 0.72 -9.38 -4.67
N LEU A 245 0.54 -10.43 -3.87
CA LEU A 245 -0.79 -10.75 -3.29
C LEU A 245 -1.17 -9.72 -2.22
N GLN A 246 -0.23 -9.39 -1.33
CA GLN A 246 -0.36 -8.31 -0.35
C GLN A 246 -0.67 -6.99 -1.04
N SER A 247 0.01 -6.69 -2.14
CA SER A 247 -0.24 -5.49 -2.93
C SER A 247 -1.68 -5.42 -3.43
N ALA A 248 -2.21 -6.51 -3.99
CA ALA A 248 -3.60 -6.57 -4.48
C ALA A 248 -4.63 -6.48 -3.34
N LEU A 249 -4.40 -7.22 -2.25
CA LEU A 249 -5.28 -7.22 -1.07
C LEU A 249 -5.29 -5.85 -0.37
N ASN A 250 -4.13 -5.22 -0.27
CA ASN A 250 -3.96 -3.88 0.27
C ASN A 250 -4.74 -2.85 -0.55
N TYR A 251 -4.58 -2.88 -1.87
CA TYR A 251 -5.31 -1.97 -2.76
C TYR A 251 -6.82 -2.19 -2.66
N ARG A 252 -7.29 -3.43 -2.76
CA ARG A 252 -8.71 -3.78 -2.59
C ARG A 252 -9.29 -3.23 -1.29
N ARG A 253 -8.55 -3.40 -0.18
CA ARG A 253 -8.99 -2.94 1.13
C ARG A 253 -9.12 -1.42 1.19
N LEU A 254 -8.12 -0.71 0.68
CA LEU A 254 -8.08 0.75 0.68
C LEU A 254 -9.02 1.36 -0.35
N SER A 255 -9.42 0.64 -1.41
CA SER A 255 -10.45 1.09 -2.35
C SER A 255 -11.89 0.91 -1.84
N GLY A 256 -12.10 0.51 -0.58
CA GLY A 256 -13.44 0.30 -0.01
C GLY A 256 -14.12 -1.01 -0.47
N LYS A 257 -13.41 -1.87 -1.21
CA LYS A 257 -13.94 -3.09 -1.83
C LYS A 257 -13.84 -4.34 -0.96
N SER A 258 -13.73 -4.15 0.36
CA SER A 258 -13.48 -5.24 1.32
C SER A 258 -14.62 -6.26 1.45
N ASP A 259 -15.85 -5.87 1.13
CA ASP A 259 -17.04 -6.74 1.20
C ASP A 259 -17.37 -7.43 -0.13
N GLU A 260 -16.77 -6.98 -1.24
CA GLU A 260 -16.99 -7.60 -2.55
C GLU A 260 -16.23 -8.92 -2.63
N ARG A 261 -16.95 -10.02 -2.89
CA ARG A 261 -16.37 -11.36 -2.93
C ARG A 261 -15.27 -11.44 -4.00
N ILE A 262 -14.12 -11.98 -3.62
CA ILE A 262 -13.11 -12.45 -4.57
C ILE A 262 -13.59 -13.80 -5.10
N SER A 263 -13.75 -13.95 -6.41
CA SER A 263 -14.16 -15.22 -7.02
C SER A 263 -13.01 -16.01 -7.63
N ARG A 264 -11.92 -15.33 -7.99
CA ARG A 264 -10.80 -15.93 -8.71
C ARG A 264 -9.52 -15.11 -8.52
N ILE A 265 -8.38 -15.80 -8.51
CA ILE A 265 -7.05 -15.22 -8.29
C ILE A 265 -6.15 -15.77 -9.38
N VAL A 266 -5.54 -14.89 -10.17
CA VAL A 266 -4.53 -15.27 -11.17
C VAL A 266 -3.21 -14.59 -10.82
N MET A 267 -2.14 -15.37 -10.79
CA MET A 267 -0.77 -14.91 -10.63
C MET A 267 0.00 -15.14 -11.93
N ALA A 268 0.62 -14.09 -12.43
CA ALA A 268 1.63 -14.18 -13.48
C ALA A 268 3.00 -13.93 -12.86
N GLU A 269 3.97 -14.78 -13.18
CA GLU A 269 5.34 -14.65 -12.69
C GLU A 269 6.33 -15.05 -13.78
N SER A 270 7.35 -14.23 -14.00
CA SER A 270 8.42 -14.57 -14.92
C SER A 270 9.40 -15.54 -14.29
N LYS A 271 10.05 -16.36 -15.11
CA LYS A 271 11.12 -17.23 -14.63
C LYS A 271 12.28 -16.40 -14.10
N GLY A 272 12.48 -16.44 -12.78
CA GLY A 272 13.54 -15.72 -12.08
C GLY A 272 14.35 -16.62 -11.14
N THR A 273 15.20 -16.01 -10.30
CA THR A 273 15.99 -16.73 -9.29
C THR A 273 15.17 -17.08 -8.04
N THR A 274 14.03 -16.43 -7.86
CA THR A 274 13.08 -16.61 -6.76
C THR A 274 11.67 -16.86 -7.31
N SER A 275 10.78 -17.39 -6.48
CA SER A 275 9.36 -17.50 -6.81
C SER A 275 8.51 -17.12 -5.59
N HIS A 276 7.46 -16.35 -5.84
CA HIS A 276 6.48 -15.94 -4.83
C HIS A 276 5.26 -16.88 -4.83
N ARG A 277 5.24 -17.90 -5.68
CA ARG A 277 4.09 -18.78 -5.91
C ARG A 277 3.62 -19.47 -4.63
N GLN A 278 4.50 -20.21 -3.95
CA GLN A 278 4.13 -21.00 -2.77
C GLN A 278 3.59 -20.12 -1.63
N MET A 279 4.23 -18.97 -1.39
CA MET A 279 3.77 -18.01 -0.39
C MET A 279 2.42 -17.39 -0.75
N SER A 280 2.17 -17.16 -2.04
CA SER A 280 0.90 -16.60 -2.52
C SER A 280 -0.22 -17.65 -2.48
N GLU A 281 0.06 -18.90 -2.86
CA GLU A 281 -0.88 -20.03 -2.76
C GLU A 281 -1.28 -20.27 -1.30
N ALA A 282 -0.31 -20.35 -0.37
CA ALA A 282 -0.58 -20.57 1.05
C ALA A 282 -1.43 -19.45 1.68
N LEU A 283 -1.16 -18.18 1.32
CA LEU A 283 -1.97 -17.07 1.81
C LEU A 283 -3.36 -17.04 1.15
N ALA A 284 -3.46 -17.29 -0.16
CA ALA A 284 -4.75 -17.35 -0.85
C ALA A 284 -5.66 -18.44 -0.26
N GLU A 285 -5.13 -19.63 0.00
CA GLU A 285 -5.89 -20.73 0.59
C GLU A 285 -6.33 -20.40 2.03
N SER A 286 -5.38 -20.01 2.89
CA SER A 286 -5.68 -19.78 4.31
C SER A 286 -6.54 -18.54 4.59
N PHE A 287 -6.36 -17.47 3.81
CA PHE A 287 -7.01 -16.18 4.05
C PHE A 287 -8.27 -15.97 3.21
N LEU A 288 -8.29 -16.50 1.97
CA LEU A 288 -9.40 -16.33 1.04
C LEU A 288 -10.21 -17.60 0.82
N GLY A 289 -9.68 -18.79 1.18
CA GLY A 289 -10.30 -20.07 0.87
C GLY A 289 -10.35 -20.35 -0.63
N LEU A 290 -9.38 -19.81 -1.39
CA LEU A 290 -9.35 -19.89 -2.85
C LEU A 290 -8.01 -20.44 -3.32
N ASN A 291 -8.07 -21.26 -4.37
CA ASN A 291 -6.88 -21.66 -5.11
C ASN A 291 -6.41 -20.52 -6.01
N LEU A 292 -5.09 -20.40 -6.12
CA LEU A 292 -4.43 -19.43 -6.99
C LEU A 292 -4.08 -20.10 -8.32
N GLU A 293 -4.51 -19.50 -9.42
CA GLU A 293 -4.15 -19.93 -10.76
C GLU A 293 -2.80 -19.33 -11.16
N TYR A 294 -1.81 -20.19 -11.40
CA TYR A 294 -0.44 -19.78 -11.67
C TYR A 294 -0.12 -19.84 -13.16
N ILE A 295 0.54 -18.79 -13.66
CA ILE A 295 0.98 -18.67 -15.05
C ILE A 295 2.43 -18.19 -15.08
N GLU A 296 3.30 -19.02 -15.65
CA GLU A 296 4.69 -18.64 -15.92
C GLU A 296 4.74 -17.80 -17.22
N VAL A 297 5.35 -16.61 -17.18
CA VAL A 297 5.40 -15.66 -18.31
C VAL A 297 6.79 -15.31 -18.80
#